data_AF-A0A1I4AJS1-F1
#
_entry.id   AF-A0A1I4AJS1-F1
#
_cell.length_a   1.000
_cell.length_b   1.000
_cell.length_c   1.000
_cell.angle_alpha   90.00
_cell.angle_beta   90.00
_cell.angle_gamma   90.00
#
_symmetry.space_group_name_H-M   'P 1'
#
loop_
_entity.id
_entity.type
_entity.pdbx_description
1 polymer ?
#
loop_
_entity_poly.entity_id
_entity_poly.type
_entity_poly.pdbx_seq_one_letter_code
_entity_poly.pdbx_strand_id
1 'polypeptide(L)'
;IEDKKGQEEIYVHAEKDVNVYVKNDWKEHILHDQHRTVDNFSYSVVKGEDQQTVEKDRKIELLSDDHLTVKASSHSRFGDKWLLRSGDEVHIRAGSKAVLEAGTELTVKAGASFIRLDPSGVTIVGAKVGINSGGSPGSGSGARPLLPTDSLLPEEGQVPFCQKVIFDQARELDEPVINECPMEQESEDA
;
A
#
# COMPACT_ATOMS: atom_id res chain seq x y z
N ILE A 1 -25.08 20.86 -3.03
CA ILE A 1 -25.66 19.79 -2.18
C ILE A 1 -27.02 19.46 -2.75
N GLU A 2 -27.27 18.17 -2.98
CA GLU A 2 -28.55 17.61 -3.40
C GLU A 2 -29.21 16.95 -2.17
N ASP A 3 -30.48 17.27 -1.93
CA ASP A 3 -31.25 16.83 -0.76
C ASP A 3 -32.52 16.04 -1.16
N LYS A 4 -32.66 15.71 -2.44
CA LYS A 4 -33.72 14.82 -2.91
C LYS A 4 -33.54 13.44 -2.31
N LYS A 5 -34.56 12.99 -1.58
CA LYS A 5 -34.61 11.69 -0.92
C LYS A 5 -34.16 10.53 -1.84
N GLY A 6 -33.13 9.80 -1.42
CA GLY A 6 -32.54 8.67 -2.13
C GLY A 6 -31.60 9.03 -3.28
N GLN A 7 -31.28 10.32 -3.45
CA GLN A 7 -30.34 10.88 -4.43
C GLN A 7 -29.44 11.94 -3.78
N GLU A 8 -29.30 11.90 -2.45
CA GLU A 8 -28.56 12.90 -1.69
C GLU A 8 -27.06 12.89 -2.05
N GLU A 9 -26.50 14.07 -2.33
CA GLU A 9 -25.11 14.19 -2.79
C GLU A 9 -24.46 15.51 -2.35
N ILE A 10 -23.18 15.42 -1.98
CA ILE A 10 -22.30 16.59 -1.86
C ILE A 10 -21.23 16.49 -2.95
N TYR A 11 -21.36 17.31 -3.99
CA TYR A 11 -20.35 17.46 -5.03
C TYR A 11 -19.40 18.61 -4.70
N VAL A 12 -18.10 18.31 -4.61
CA VAL A 12 -17.04 19.30 -4.38
C VAL A 12 -16.12 19.31 -5.59
N HIS A 13 -16.10 20.44 -6.30
CA HIS A 13 -15.24 20.68 -7.44
C HIS A 13 -14.28 21.82 -7.15
N ALA A 14 -13.02 21.65 -7.51
CA ALA A 14 -12.02 22.71 -7.47
C ALA A 14 -11.37 22.84 -8.84
N GLU A 15 -11.36 24.06 -9.39
CA GLU A 15 -10.76 24.38 -10.69
C GLU A 15 -9.24 24.12 -10.70
N LYS A 16 -8.59 24.16 -9.53
CA LYS A 16 -7.14 24.02 -9.41
C LYS A 16 -6.71 23.17 -8.22
N ASP A 17 -6.55 23.78 -7.05
CA ASP A 17 -5.94 23.14 -5.87
C ASP A 17 -6.96 23.01 -4.72
N VAL A 18 -6.99 21.86 -4.06
CA VAL A 18 -7.68 21.66 -2.77
C VAL A 18 -6.63 21.50 -1.68
N ASN A 19 -6.63 22.41 -0.70
CA ASN A 19 -5.78 22.33 0.48
C ASN A 19 -6.65 22.15 1.73
N VAL A 20 -6.47 21.03 2.42
CA VAL A 20 -7.18 20.75 3.68
C VAL A 20 -6.18 20.78 4.83
N TYR A 21 -6.30 21.80 5.69
CA TYR A 21 -5.44 21.97 6.85
C TYR A 21 -6.23 21.78 8.14
N VAL A 22 -5.96 20.68 8.85
CA VAL A 22 -6.65 20.30 10.08
C VAL A 22 -5.66 20.41 11.23
N LYS A 23 -5.93 21.29 12.20
CA LYS A 23 -5.03 21.57 13.33
C LYS A 23 -5.04 20.50 14.42
N ASN A 24 -6.08 19.68 14.46
CA ASN A 24 -6.27 18.67 15.50
C ASN A 24 -6.63 17.33 14.85
N ASP A 25 -7.93 16.99 14.76
CA ASP A 25 -8.38 15.67 14.32
C ASP A 25 -9.18 15.77 13.02
N TRP A 26 -8.84 14.93 12.05
CA TRP A 26 -9.72 14.57 10.94
C TRP A 26 -10.36 13.22 11.23
N LYS A 27 -11.68 13.12 11.13
CA LYS A 27 -12.42 11.87 11.31
C LYS A 27 -13.32 11.67 10.11
N GLU A 28 -13.19 10.51 9.48
CA GLU A 28 -14.01 10.11 8.34
C GLU A 28 -14.69 8.79 8.68
N HIS A 29 -15.99 8.71 8.37
CA HIS A 29 -16.77 7.48 8.50
C HIS A 29 -17.59 7.32 7.24
N ILE A 30 -17.15 6.39 6.39
CA ILE A 30 -17.83 6.06 5.13
C ILE A 30 -18.58 4.75 5.37
N LEU A 31 -19.90 4.77 5.20
CA LEU A 31 -20.76 3.63 5.48
C LEU A 31 -20.75 2.57 4.38
N HIS A 32 -20.40 2.95 3.16
CA HIS A 32 -20.41 2.07 1.99
C HIS A 32 -19.03 2.01 1.34
N ASP A 33 -18.79 2.80 0.30
CA ASP A 33 -17.60 2.69 -0.54
C ASP A 33 -16.81 4.00 -0.60
N GLN A 34 -15.49 3.87 -0.68
CA GLN A 34 -14.57 4.97 -0.96
C GLN A 34 -13.85 4.69 -2.27
N HIS A 35 -14.09 5.53 -3.27
CA HIS A 35 -13.35 5.50 -4.54
C HIS A 35 -12.38 6.67 -4.59
N ARG A 36 -11.11 6.39 -4.90
CA ARG A 36 -10.08 7.41 -5.08
C ARG A 36 -9.24 7.09 -6.31
N THR A 37 -9.19 8.05 -7.23
CA THR A 37 -8.32 8.01 -8.41
C THR A 37 -7.33 9.16 -8.30
N VAL A 38 -6.05 8.87 -8.54
CA VAL A 38 -4.97 9.86 -8.57
C VAL A 38 -4.16 9.60 -9.84
N ASP A 39 -4.28 10.48 -10.83
CA ASP A 39 -3.70 10.24 -12.16
C ASP A 39 -2.18 10.39 -12.22
N ASN A 40 -1.59 11.08 -11.24
CA ASN A 40 -0.15 11.34 -11.21
C ASN A 40 0.53 10.68 -10.00
N PHE A 41 0.57 11.38 -8.86
CA PHE A 41 1.36 10.94 -7.71
C PHE A 41 0.58 11.10 -6.40
N SER A 42 0.70 10.11 -5.52
CA SER A 42 0.20 10.16 -4.14
C SER A 42 1.37 10.02 -3.17
N TYR A 43 1.45 10.95 -2.21
CA TYR A 43 2.43 10.95 -1.14
C TYR A 43 1.72 10.93 0.21
N SER A 44 2.21 10.11 1.13
CA SER A 44 1.73 10.08 2.52
C SER A 44 2.90 9.86 3.45
N VAL A 45 2.96 10.68 4.50
CA VAL A 45 3.91 10.51 5.60
C VAL A 45 3.13 10.45 6.89
N VAL A 46 3.17 9.29 7.55
CA VAL A 46 2.70 9.11 8.91
C VAL A 46 3.91 9.21 9.82
N LYS A 47 4.01 10.30 10.59
CA LYS A 47 5.10 10.49 11.56
C LYS A 47 4.95 9.61 12.80
N GLY A 48 3.71 9.23 13.10
CA GLY A 48 3.34 8.34 14.19
C GLY A 48 3.22 6.88 13.74
N GLU A 49 2.37 6.15 14.44
CA GLU A 49 1.99 4.78 14.08
C GLU A 49 0.92 4.78 12.98
N ASP A 50 1.02 3.83 12.05
CA ASP A 50 0.00 3.54 11.06
C ASP A 50 -0.56 2.13 11.32
N GLN A 51 -1.88 2.02 11.40
CA GLN A 51 -2.58 0.77 11.65
C GLN A 51 -3.63 0.55 10.57
N GLN A 52 -3.55 -0.59 9.89
CA GLN A 52 -4.51 -0.99 8.87
C GLN A 52 -5.04 -2.39 9.16
N THR A 53 -6.36 -2.53 9.18
CA THR A 53 -7.03 -3.82 9.22
C THR A 53 -7.87 -3.98 7.97
N VAL A 54 -7.72 -5.11 7.28
CA VAL A 54 -8.53 -5.49 6.13
C VAL A 54 -9.12 -6.86 6.43
N GLU A 55 -10.44 -6.95 6.58
CA GLU A 55 -11.12 -8.19 6.98
C GLU A 55 -11.27 -9.19 5.83
N LYS A 56 -11.16 -8.71 4.59
CA LYS A 56 -11.26 -9.49 3.36
C LYS A 56 -9.94 -9.42 2.58
N ASP A 57 -9.99 -9.82 1.33
CA ASP A 57 -8.82 -9.81 0.45
C ASP A 57 -8.29 -8.38 0.23
N ARG A 58 -6.98 -8.20 0.42
CA ARG A 58 -6.22 -7.05 -0.10
C ARG A 58 -5.58 -7.46 -1.43
N LYS A 59 -6.01 -6.88 -2.54
CA LYS A 59 -5.47 -7.12 -3.89
C LYS A 59 -4.61 -5.93 -4.31
N ILE A 60 -3.39 -6.21 -4.80
CA ILE A 60 -2.43 -5.18 -5.21
C ILE A 60 -1.82 -5.64 -6.53
N GLU A 61 -1.84 -4.77 -7.54
CA GLU A 61 -1.09 -4.94 -8.77
C GLU A 61 -0.14 -3.74 -8.90
N LEU A 62 1.15 -4.03 -8.99
CA LEU A 62 2.19 -3.03 -9.24
C LEU A 62 2.72 -3.28 -10.65
N LEU A 63 2.59 -2.26 -11.50
CA LEU A 63 3.04 -2.32 -12.90
C LEU A 63 4.52 -1.94 -13.06
N SER A 64 5.22 -1.77 -11.94
CA SER A 64 6.63 -1.38 -11.84
C SER A 64 7.23 -1.97 -10.55
N ASP A 65 8.43 -1.54 -10.18
CA ASP A 65 9.17 -2.05 -9.03
C ASP A 65 8.50 -1.76 -7.68
N ASP A 66 8.55 -2.74 -6.77
CA ASP A 66 8.19 -2.59 -5.36
C ASP A 66 9.46 -2.41 -4.51
N HIS A 67 9.49 -1.35 -3.70
CA HIS A 67 10.60 -1.04 -2.81
C HIS A 67 10.14 -0.98 -1.36
N LEU A 68 10.64 -1.93 -0.56
CA LEU A 68 10.39 -1.97 0.89
C LEU A 68 11.70 -1.86 1.65
N THR A 69 11.81 -0.85 2.51
CA THR A 69 12.90 -0.71 3.48
C THR A 69 12.36 -0.73 4.90
N VAL A 70 12.74 -1.75 5.68
CA VAL A 70 12.43 -1.84 7.11
C VAL A 70 13.73 -1.66 7.89
N LYS A 71 13.83 -0.58 8.67
CA LYS A 71 15.06 -0.25 9.43
C LYS A 71 15.27 -1.12 10.68
N ALA A 72 14.18 -1.70 11.20
CA ALA A 72 14.19 -2.58 12.36
C ALA A 72 13.80 -4.00 11.93
N SER A 73 12.78 -4.58 12.56
CA SER A 73 12.31 -5.94 12.27
C SER A 73 11.08 -5.93 11.37
N SER A 74 11.01 -6.90 10.44
CA SER A 74 9.79 -7.23 9.71
C SER A 74 9.27 -8.58 10.17
N HIS A 75 7.99 -8.67 10.52
CA HIS A 75 7.32 -9.89 10.94
C HIS A 75 6.20 -10.21 9.96
N SER A 76 6.13 -11.46 9.50
CA SER A 76 5.07 -11.92 8.60
C SER A 76 4.59 -13.28 9.06
N ARG A 77 3.27 -13.43 9.16
CA ARG A 77 2.62 -14.69 9.51
C ARG A 77 1.54 -14.96 8.48
N PHE A 78 1.64 -16.11 7.83
CA PHE A 78 0.67 -16.59 6.86
C PHE A 78 -0.12 -17.73 7.49
N GLY A 79 -1.46 -17.72 7.34
CA GLY A 79 -2.33 -18.72 7.97
C GLY A 79 -2.32 -20.09 7.27
N ASP A 80 -2.23 -20.09 5.94
CA ASP A 80 -2.21 -21.31 5.11
C ASP A 80 -0.93 -21.39 4.27
N LYS A 81 -0.82 -20.53 3.24
CA LYS A 81 0.29 -20.61 2.27
C LYS A 81 1.00 -19.27 2.10
N TRP A 82 2.31 -19.35 1.92
CA TRP A 82 3.12 -18.28 1.36
C TRP A 82 3.68 -18.75 0.02
N LEU A 83 3.16 -18.19 -1.07
CA LEU A 83 3.52 -18.56 -2.44
C LEU A 83 4.31 -17.40 -3.05
N LEU A 84 5.53 -17.69 -3.50
CA LEU A 84 6.42 -16.71 -4.13
C LEU A 84 6.90 -17.26 -5.48
N ARG A 85 6.79 -16.45 -6.52
CA ARG A 85 7.37 -16.72 -7.84
C ARG A 85 8.14 -15.49 -8.29
N SER A 86 9.37 -15.69 -8.73
CA SER A 86 10.17 -14.69 -9.43
C SER A 86 10.42 -15.15 -10.86
N GLY A 87 10.58 -14.21 -11.79
CA GLY A 87 10.94 -14.52 -13.18
C GLY A 87 12.36 -15.06 -13.28
N ASP A 88 13.30 -14.36 -12.64
CA ASP A 88 14.73 -14.65 -12.78
C ASP A 88 15.36 -15.15 -11.47
N GLU A 89 15.20 -14.42 -10.36
CA GLU A 89 15.96 -14.67 -9.13
C GLU A 89 15.14 -14.46 -7.85
N VAL A 90 15.35 -15.33 -6.85
CA VAL A 90 15.02 -15.07 -5.45
C VAL A 90 16.33 -15.11 -4.65
N HIS A 91 16.78 -13.98 -4.11
CA HIS A 91 18.00 -13.89 -3.29
C HIS A 91 17.67 -13.61 -1.84
N ILE A 92 17.96 -14.58 -0.96
CA ILE A 92 17.80 -14.46 0.49
C ILE A 92 19.20 -14.40 1.12
N ARG A 93 19.60 -13.22 1.59
CA ARG A 93 20.86 -13.03 2.31
C ARG A 93 20.59 -12.70 3.77
N ALA A 94 21.11 -13.53 4.67
CA ALA A 94 21.18 -13.22 6.10
C ALA A 94 22.61 -12.85 6.50
N GLY A 95 22.77 -11.89 7.40
CA GLY A 95 24.09 -11.49 7.91
C GLY A 95 24.76 -12.60 8.73
N SER A 96 24.03 -13.15 9.72
CA SER A 96 24.59 -14.14 10.66
C SER A 96 23.94 -15.51 10.57
N LYS A 97 22.61 -15.59 10.42
CA LYS A 97 21.86 -16.87 10.49
C LYS A 97 20.66 -16.86 9.56
N ALA A 98 20.48 -17.94 8.80
CA ALA A 98 19.24 -18.28 8.12
C ALA A 98 18.77 -19.65 8.61
N VAL A 99 17.49 -19.80 8.88
CA VAL A 99 16.86 -21.05 9.32
C VAL A 99 15.62 -21.29 8.46
N LEU A 100 15.54 -22.47 7.87
CA LEU A 100 14.38 -22.94 7.12
C LEU A 100 13.89 -24.22 7.80
N GLU A 101 12.70 -24.14 8.37
CA GLU A 101 12.08 -25.24 9.11
C GLU A 101 10.75 -25.61 8.46
N ALA A 102 10.50 -26.91 8.36
CA ALA A 102 9.24 -27.45 7.89
C ALA A 102 8.81 -28.59 8.81
N GLY A 103 7.50 -28.73 9.04
CA GLY A 103 6.98 -29.73 9.96
C GLY A 103 7.07 -31.16 9.41
N THR A 104 6.73 -31.36 8.14
CA THR A 104 6.67 -32.70 7.53
C THR A 104 7.68 -32.87 6.40
N GLU A 105 7.83 -31.89 5.53
CA GLU A 105 8.72 -32.02 4.37
C GLU A 105 9.41 -30.69 4.06
N LEU A 106 10.71 -30.73 3.81
CA LEU A 106 11.47 -29.64 3.19
C LEU A 106 12.09 -30.18 1.89
N THR A 107 11.79 -29.53 0.77
CA THR A 107 12.34 -29.92 -0.55
C THR A 107 13.03 -28.73 -1.23
N VAL A 108 14.25 -28.94 -1.73
CA VAL A 108 15.01 -28.00 -2.56
C VAL A 108 15.33 -28.68 -3.88
N LYS A 109 14.91 -28.10 -5.00
CA LYS A 109 15.01 -28.75 -6.33
C LYS A 109 15.55 -27.79 -7.39
N ALA A 110 16.41 -28.31 -8.27
CA ALA A 110 16.89 -27.64 -9.48
C ALA A 110 17.00 -28.65 -10.63
N GLY A 111 16.22 -28.45 -11.70
CA GLY A 111 16.12 -29.41 -12.80
C GLY A 111 15.71 -30.81 -12.31
N ALA A 112 16.53 -31.82 -12.65
CA ALA A 112 16.33 -33.20 -12.20
C ALA A 112 16.95 -33.52 -10.81
N SER A 113 17.71 -32.58 -10.23
CA SER A 113 18.38 -32.78 -8.93
C SER A 113 17.56 -32.20 -7.78
N PHE A 114 17.57 -32.85 -6.62
CA PHE A 114 16.89 -32.35 -5.43
C PHE A 114 17.49 -32.88 -4.11
N ILE A 115 17.17 -32.17 -3.04
CA ILE A 115 17.33 -32.58 -1.65
C ILE A 115 15.93 -32.57 -1.03
N ARG A 116 15.56 -33.66 -0.36
CA ARG A 116 14.30 -33.77 0.38
C ARG A 116 14.56 -34.26 1.79
N LEU A 117 13.97 -33.57 2.77
CA LEU A 117 13.93 -33.96 4.17
C LEU A 117 12.48 -34.31 4.49
N ASP A 118 12.25 -35.49 5.05
CA ASP A 118 10.94 -35.99 5.45
C ASP A 118 11.09 -36.97 6.64
N PRO A 119 10.02 -37.56 7.20
CA PRO A 119 10.13 -38.47 8.34
C PRO A 119 10.98 -39.73 8.09
N SER A 120 11.26 -40.09 6.83
CA SER A 120 12.13 -41.21 6.46
C SER A 120 13.62 -40.82 6.44
N GLY A 121 13.95 -39.53 6.52
CA GLY A 121 15.32 -39.02 6.61
C GLY A 121 15.64 -38.00 5.52
N VAL A 122 16.88 -38.03 5.03
CA VAL A 122 17.39 -37.11 4.00
C VAL A 122 17.65 -37.88 2.70
N THR A 123 16.96 -37.48 1.63
CA THR A 123 17.17 -38.00 0.28
C THR A 123 17.91 -36.97 -0.57
N ILE A 124 19.02 -37.38 -1.21
CA ILE A 124 19.82 -36.52 -2.09
C ILE A 124 19.94 -37.20 -3.45
N VAL A 125 19.43 -36.56 -4.50
CA VAL A 125 19.45 -37.09 -5.86
C VAL A 125 20.01 -36.05 -6.82
N GLY A 126 20.93 -36.49 -7.70
CA GLY A 126 21.46 -35.70 -8.80
C GLY A 126 22.41 -36.53 -9.66
N ALA A 127 22.70 -36.08 -10.89
CA ALA A 127 23.60 -36.77 -11.81
C ALA A 127 25.03 -36.94 -11.22
N LYS A 128 25.45 -36.00 -10.38
CA LYS A 128 26.67 -36.05 -9.58
C LYS A 128 26.40 -35.38 -8.23
N VAL A 129 26.76 -36.06 -7.13
CA VAL A 129 26.71 -35.50 -5.77
C VAL A 129 28.15 -35.39 -5.26
N GLY A 130 28.65 -34.17 -5.14
CA GLY A 130 29.98 -33.90 -4.59
C GLY A 130 29.91 -33.69 -3.08
N ILE A 131 30.65 -34.48 -2.31
CA ILE A 131 30.83 -34.28 -0.87
C ILE A 131 32.29 -33.96 -0.63
N ASN A 132 32.59 -32.79 -0.07
CA ASN A 132 33.96 -32.30 0.15
C ASN A 132 34.87 -32.36 -1.11
N SER A 133 34.28 -32.19 -2.30
CA SER A 133 34.94 -32.42 -3.59
C SER A 133 35.36 -31.12 -4.33
N GLY A 134 35.42 -29.98 -3.64
CA GLY A 134 35.66 -28.64 -4.22
C GLY A 134 34.43 -27.98 -4.84
N GLY A 135 34.60 -26.83 -5.51
CA GLY A 135 33.55 -26.07 -6.21
C GLY A 135 33.54 -24.57 -5.89
N SER A 136 32.58 -23.84 -6.45
CA SER A 136 32.28 -22.43 -6.11
C SER A 136 30.78 -22.25 -5.92
N PRO A 137 30.33 -21.49 -4.90
CA PRO A 137 28.91 -21.20 -4.73
C PRO A 137 28.39 -20.28 -5.85
N GLY A 138 27.06 -20.26 -6.05
CA GLY A 138 26.42 -19.23 -6.86
C GLY A 138 26.50 -17.85 -6.20
N SER A 139 26.33 -16.80 -6.99
CA SER A 139 26.18 -15.42 -6.51
C SER A 139 24.78 -14.90 -6.81
N GLY A 140 24.26 -14.04 -5.93
CA GLY A 140 22.99 -13.36 -6.17
C GLY A 140 23.13 -11.84 -6.25
N SER A 141 22.16 -11.17 -6.88
CA SER A 141 22.18 -9.72 -7.17
C SER A 141 22.18 -8.83 -5.92
N GLY A 142 21.36 -9.21 -4.93
CA GLY A 142 21.29 -8.57 -3.63
C GLY A 142 20.20 -7.50 -3.55
N ALA A 143 19.57 -7.36 -2.39
CA ALA A 143 18.50 -6.39 -2.20
C ALA A 143 19.05 -4.95 -2.04
N ARG A 144 18.57 -4.02 -2.87
CA ARG A 144 18.93 -2.59 -2.86
C ARG A 144 17.69 -1.72 -3.15
N PRO A 145 16.67 -1.70 -2.28
CA PRO A 145 15.46 -0.91 -2.51
C PRO A 145 15.77 0.59 -2.58
N LEU A 146 15.04 1.31 -3.43
CA LEU A 146 15.07 2.78 -3.41
C LEU A 146 14.31 3.29 -2.17
N LEU A 147 14.78 4.39 -1.60
CA LEU A 147 14.07 5.06 -0.52
C LEU A 147 13.02 6.01 -1.12
N PRO A 148 11.88 6.21 -0.44
CA PRO A 148 10.98 7.31 -0.77
C PRO A 148 11.76 8.63 -0.75
N THR A 149 11.64 9.43 -1.81
CA THR A 149 12.19 10.78 -1.86
C THR A 149 11.30 11.72 -1.05
N ASP A 150 11.92 12.68 -0.34
CA ASP A 150 11.24 13.82 0.27
C ASP A 150 10.66 14.69 -0.86
N SER A 151 9.54 14.25 -1.42
CA SER A 151 8.85 14.94 -2.48
C SER A 151 7.99 16.00 -1.81
N LEU A 152 8.36 17.27 -2.07
CA LEU A 152 7.70 18.52 -1.66
C LEU A 152 6.53 18.31 -0.71
N LEU A 153 6.79 18.47 0.61
CA LEU A 153 5.71 18.65 1.56
C LEU A 153 4.77 19.72 1.00
N PRO A 154 3.44 19.51 0.99
CA PRO A 154 2.54 20.58 0.59
C PRO A 154 2.90 21.82 1.41
N GLU A 155 3.16 22.94 0.73
CA GLU A 155 3.43 24.21 1.40
C GLU A 155 2.31 24.45 2.41
N GLU A 156 2.62 24.96 3.60
CA GLU A 156 1.57 25.40 4.54
C GLU A 156 0.70 26.43 3.80
N GLY A 157 -0.49 26.01 3.38
CA GLY A 157 -1.41 26.90 2.67
C GLY A 157 -1.72 28.10 3.54
N GLN A 158 -1.37 29.30 3.08
CA GLN A 158 -1.84 30.53 3.71
C GLN A 158 -3.36 30.59 3.55
N VAL A 159 -4.09 30.63 4.66
CA VAL A 159 -5.54 30.80 4.66
C VAL A 159 -5.87 32.09 3.90
N PRO A 160 -6.63 32.05 2.79
CA PRO A 160 -6.99 33.26 2.05
C PRO A 160 -7.73 34.24 2.96
N PHE A 161 -7.31 35.51 2.97
CA PHE A 161 -7.87 36.55 3.85
C PHE A 161 -9.41 36.69 3.75
N CYS A 162 -9.99 36.40 2.59
CA CYS A 162 -11.45 36.45 2.38
C CYS A 162 -12.24 35.38 3.14
N GLN A 163 -11.67 34.19 3.38
CA GLN A 163 -12.40 33.11 4.07
C GLN A 163 -12.73 33.49 5.52
N LYS A 164 -11.80 34.17 6.21
CA LYS A 164 -12.01 34.61 7.59
C LYS A 164 -13.21 35.54 7.72
N VAL A 165 -13.33 36.51 6.82
CA VAL A 165 -14.43 37.50 6.81
C VAL A 165 -15.78 36.83 6.53
N ILE A 166 -15.84 35.89 5.58
CA ILE A 166 -17.08 35.18 5.23
C ILE A 166 -17.52 34.25 6.36
N PHE A 167 -16.60 33.50 6.99
CA PHE A 167 -16.93 32.66 8.14
C PHE A 167 -17.38 33.47 9.36
N ASP A 168 -16.75 34.63 9.61
CA ASP A 168 -17.16 35.53 10.69
C ASP A 168 -18.56 36.12 10.43
N GLN A 169 -18.85 36.55 9.20
CA GLN A 169 -20.18 37.06 8.80
C GLN A 169 -21.27 35.98 8.84
N ALA A 170 -21.03 34.79 8.30
CA ALA A 170 -21.98 33.69 8.31
C ALA A 170 -22.30 33.26 9.76
N ARG A 171 -21.31 33.29 10.66
CA ARG A 171 -21.51 33.03 12.09
C ARG A 171 -22.30 34.14 12.80
N GLU A 172 -22.16 35.40 12.38
CA GLU A 172 -22.97 36.50 12.90
C GLU A 172 -24.43 36.45 12.41
N LEU A 173 -24.66 35.90 11.21
CA LEU A 173 -25.98 35.86 10.56
C LEU A 173 -26.71 34.51 10.71
N ASP A 174 -26.06 33.48 11.27
CA ASP A 174 -26.55 32.09 11.33
C ASP A 174 -26.94 31.52 9.95
N GLU A 175 -26.21 31.97 8.91
CA GLU A 175 -26.42 31.55 7.52
C GLU A 175 -25.42 30.47 7.09
N PRO A 176 -25.83 29.50 6.25
CA PRO A 176 -24.91 28.51 5.72
C PRO A 176 -23.89 29.17 4.79
N VAL A 177 -22.61 28.84 4.98
CA VAL A 177 -21.49 29.36 4.17
C VAL A 177 -21.54 28.84 2.71
N ILE A 178 -22.31 27.78 2.46
CA ILE A 178 -22.44 27.11 1.16
C ILE A 178 -23.89 27.24 0.70
N ASN A 179 -24.09 27.77 -0.51
CA ASN A 179 -25.40 27.88 -1.14
C ASN A 179 -25.87 26.52 -1.71
N GLU A 180 -27.17 26.27 -1.68
CA GLU A 180 -27.80 25.15 -2.39
C GLU A 180 -27.69 25.35 -3.90
N CYS A 181 -27.30 24.30 -4.64
CA CYS A 181 -27.15 24.34 -6.09
C CYS A 181 -27.76 23.06 -6.67
N PRO A 182 -28.99 23.11 -7.22
CA PRO A 182 -29.66 21.95 -7.78
C PRO A 182 -29.00 21.53 -9.11
N MET A 183 -28.94 20.23 -9.39
CA MET A 183 -28.42 19.74 -10.67
C MET A 183 -29.37 20.10 -11.83
N GLU A 184 -28.82 20.52 -12.97
CA GLU A 184 -29.57 20.63 -14.22
C GLU A 184 -30.03 19.22 -14.64
N GLN A 185 -31.35 19.02 -14.72
CA GLN A 185 -31.91 17.81 -15.31
C GLN A 185 -31.56 17.81 -16.80
N GLU A 186 -30.82 16.81 -17.26
CA GLU A 186 -30.75 16.51 -18.69
C GLU A 186 -32.19 16.28 -19.17
N SER A 187 -32.66 17.14 -20.08
CA SER A 187 -33.92 16.96 -20.77
C SER A 187 -33.77 15.73 -21.67
N GLU A 188 -34.37 14.61 -21.27
CA GLU A 188 -34.74 13.54 -22.19
C GLU A 188 -35.80 14.09 -23.15
N ASP A 189 -35.35 14.72 -24.24
CA ASP A 189 -36.17 15.03 -25.39
C ASP A 189 -36.55 13.72 -26.10
N ALA A 190 -37.81 13.34 -25.89
CA ALA A 190 -38.76 12.52 -26.70
C ALA A 190 -38.23 11.60 -27.82
#